data_AF-A0A1F8KRP9-F1
#
_entry.id   AF-A0A1F8KRP9-F1
#
_cell.length_a   1.000
_cell.length_b   1.000
_cell.length_c   1.000
_cell.angle_alpha   90.00
_cell.angle_beta   90.00
_cell.angle_gamma   90.00
#
_symmetry.space_group_name_H-M   'P 1'
#
loop_
_entity.id
_entity.type
_entity.pdbx_description
1 polymer ?
#
loop_
_entity_poly.entity_id
_entity_poly.type
_entity_poly.pdbx_seq_one_letter_code
_entity_poly.pdbx_strand_id
1 'polypeptide(L)'
;MVKVQPVIHYAPETCAFCTGNGSGRCKDGNIYDVCPVCKGIGTLLVAQTAKKCAFCSGNGAGQARDGYVYDRCPVCKGTGWAYVFEGEIENM
;
A
#
# COMPACT_ATOMS: atom_id res chain seq x y z
N MET A 1 21.98 29.55 -2.17
CA MET A 1 20.79 28.92 -1.57
C MET A 1 21.13 27.48 -1.22
N VAL A 2 21.17 27.14 0.06
CA VAL A 2 21.37 25.75 0.51
C VAL A 2 20.02 25.06 0.46
N LYS A 3 19.92 23.98 -0.31
CA LYS A 3 18.74 23.11 -0.28
C LYS A 3 18.93 22.12 0.87
N VAL A 4 18.11 22.23 1.90
CA VAL A 4 18.07 21.25 3.00
C VAL A 4 17.00 20.23 2.67
N GLN A 5 17.35 18.95 2.77
CA GLN A 5 16.36 17.88 2.60
C GLN A 5 15.45 17.85 3.83
N PRO A 6 14.12 17.90 3.66
CA PRO A 6 13.20 17.78 4.79
C PRO A 6 13.28 16.37 5.39
N VAL A 7 13.13 16.30 6.72
CA VAL A 7 12.97 15.04 7.43
C VAL A 7 11.66 14.39 6.99
N ILE A 8 11.72 13.14 6.53
CA ILE A 8 10.53 12.40 6.11
C ILE A 8 9.96 11.71 7.35
N HIS A 9 8.71 12.06 7.67
CA HIS A 9 7.94 11.37 8.71
C HIS A 9 7.11 10.25 8.09
N TYR A 10 6.90 9.16 8.83
CA TYR A 10 6.00 8.08 8.44
C TYR A 10 4.86 7.99 9.44
N ALA A 11 3.66 7.66 8.94
CA ALA A 11 2.52 7.34 9.78
C ALA A 11 1.77 6.12 9.20
N PRO A 12 1.06 5.34 10.03
CA PRO A 12 0.25 4.23 9.56
C PRO A 12 -0.92 4.71 8.70
N GLU A 13 -1.04 4.14 7.50
CA GLU A 13 -2.17 4.33 6.60
C GLU A 13 -2.85 2.99 6.31
N THR A 14 -4.15 3.01 6.10
CA THR A 14 -4.94 1.79 5.86
C THR A 14 -4.47 1.05 4.60
N CYS A 15 -4.25 -0.27 4.71
CA CYS A 15 -3.97 -1.11 3.55
C CYS A 15 -5.19 -1.17 2.62
N ALA A 16 -5.05 -0.67 1.40
CA ALA A 16 -6.16 -0.66 0.44
C ALA A 16 -6.59 -2.08 0.02
N PHE A 17 -5.65 -3.04 0.00
CA PHE A 17 -5.92 -4.41 -0.46
C PHE A 17 -6.86 -5.19 0.46
N CYS A 18 -6.70 -5.09 1.79
CA CYS A 18 -7.56 -5.76 2.77
C CYS A 18 -8.49 -4.79 3.51
N THR A 19 -8.53 -3.52 3.07
CA THR A 19 -9.34 -2.45 3.68
C THR A 19 -9.16 -2.32 5.20
N GLY A 20 -7.94 -2.51 5.69
CA GLY A 20 -7.65 -2.40 7.12
C GLY A 20 -7.78 -3.69 7.94
N ASN A 21 -8.32 -4.77 7.38
CA ASN A 21 -8.64 -5.98 8.16
C ASN A 21 -7.41 -6.80 8.56
N GLY A 22 -6.31 -6.70 7.82
CA GLY A 22 -5.13 -7.55 8.02
C GLY A 22 -5.32 -8.99 7.53
N SER A 23 -6.55 -9.46 7.32
CA SER A 23 -6.91 -10.78 6.78
C SER A 23 -8.31 -10.75 6.14
N GLY A 24 -8.84 -11.91 5.77
CA GLY A 24 -10.17 -12.08 5.20
C GLY A 24 -10.22 -11.79 3.70
N ARG A 25 -11.40 -11.36 3.24
CA ARG A 25 -11.62 -11.07 1.83
C ARG A 25 -10.86 -9.82 1.40
N CYS A 26 -9.95 -9.98 0.44
CA CYS A 26 -9.14 -8.90 -0.11
C CYS A 26 -9.72 -8.40 -1.45
N LYS A 27 -9.13 -7.33 -1.98
CA LYS A 27 -9.60 -6.60 -3.16
C LYS A 27 -9.56 -7.41 -4.46
N ASP A 28 -8.76 -8.45 -4.54
CA ASP A 28 -8.76 -9.42 -5.65
C ASP A 28 -9.93 -10.42 -5.55
N GLY A 29 -10.76 -10.33 -4.52
CA GLY A 29 -11.91 -11.19 -4.30
C GLY A 29 -11.59 -12.48 -3.53
N ASN A 30 -10.31 -12.80 -3.32
CA ASN A 30 -9.85 -13.98 -2.60
C ASN A 30 -9.92 -13.79 -1.08
N ILE A 31 -9.99 -14.89 -0.33
CA ILE A 31 -9.93 -14.90 1.13
C ILE A 31 -8.52 -15.33 1.56
N TYR A 32 -7.94 -14.56 2.48
CA TYR A 32 -6.61 -14.81 3.03
C TYR A 32 -6.65 -14.91 4.55
N ASP A 33 -6.02 -15.92 5.14
CA ASP A 33 -5.82 -15.97 6.60
C ASP A 33 -4.93 -14.83 7.10
N VAL A 34 -3.98 -14.40 6.26
CA VAL A 34 -3.11 -13.23 6.48
C VAL A 34 -2.99 -12.45 5.17
N CYS A 35 -3.30 -11.15 5.20
CA CYS A 35 -3.23 -10.28 4.03
C CYS A 35 -1.79 -10.25 3.50
N PRO A 36 -1.56 -10.62 2.22
CA PRO A 36 -0.20 -10.72 1.67
C PRO A 36 0.50 -9.36 1.50
N VAL A 37 -0.26 -8.26 1.54
CA VAL A 37 0.23 -6.88 1.32
C VAL A 37 0.71 -6.24 2.63
N CYS A 38 -0.13 -6.22 3.66
CA CYS A 38 0.22 -5.64 4.97
C CYS A 38 0.68 -6.66 6.02
N LYS A 39 0.83 -7.94 5.63
CA LYS A 39 1.33 -9.03 6.49
C LYS A 39 0.57 -9.19 7.80
N GLY A 40 -0.76 -9.01 7.77
CA GLY A 40 -1.60 -9.15 8.97
C GLY A 40 -1.86 -7.86 9.74
N ILE A 41 -1.11 -6.78 9.49
CA ILE A 41 -1.17 -5.55 10.30
C ILE A 41 -2.43 -4.72 10.00
N GLY A 42 -2.94 -4.77 8.77
CA GLY A 42 -4.05 -3.93 8.32
C GLY A 42 -3.64 -2.52 7.89
N THR A 43 -2.47 -2.04 8.30
CA THR A 43 -1.91 -0.74 7.90
C THR A 43 -0.51 -0.90 7.31
N LEU A 44 -0.02 0.15 6.65
CA LEU A 44 1.36 0.28 6.19
C LEU A 44 1.91 1.64 6.63
N LEU A 45 3.21 1.72 6.92
CA LEU A 45 3.87 3.00 7.16
C LEU A 45 4.05 3.74 5.83
N VAL A 46 3.53 4.97 5.74
CA VAL A 46 3.57 5.79 4.52
C VAL A 46 4.20 7.14 4.81
N ALA A 47 5.08 7.58 3.92
CA ALA A 47 5.73 8.89 4.01
C ALA A 47 4.69 10.02 3.99
N GLN A 48 4.86 10.98 4.89
CA GLN A 48 3.91 12.07 5.10
C GLN A 48 4.32 13.36 4.34
N THR A 49 3.37 14.11 3.76
CA THR A 49 1.92 13.84 3.71
C THR A 49 1.58 12.65 2.81
N ALA A 50 0.74 11.73 3.28
CA ALA A 50 0.40 10.53 2.53
C ALA A 50 -0.13 10.85 1.12
N LYS A 51 0.40 10.15 0.11
CA LYS A 51 -0.04 10.26 -1.28
C LYS A 51 -0.59 8.93 -1.75
N LYS A 52 -1.79 8.95 -2.34
CA LYS A 52 -2.36 7.76 -2.99
C LYS A 52 -1.51 7.37 -4.20
N CYS A 53 -1.44 6.08 -4.49
CA CYS A 53 -0.81 5.57 -5.71
C CYS A 53 -1.50 6.20 -6.93
N ALA A 54 -0.75 6.94 -7.74
CA ALA A 54 -1.29 7.61 -8.91
C ALA A 54 -1.89 6.60 -9.90
N PHE A 55 -1.23 5.45 -10.11
CA PHE A 55 -1.63 4.47 -11.12
C PHE A 55 -2.99 3.82 -10.87
N CYS A 56 -3.34 3.52 -9.61
CA CYS A 56 -4.63 2.91 -9.24
C CYS A 56 -5.54 3.86 -8.44
N SER A 57 -5.16 5.13 -8.32
CA SER A 57 -5.87 6.15 -7.53
C SER A 57 -6.15 5.73 -6.06
N GLY A 58 -5.29 4.88 -5.51
CA GLY A 58 -5.39 4.37 -4.15
C GLY A 58 -6.25 3.13 -3.94
N ASN A 59 -6.76 2.50 -5.01
CA ASN A 59 -7.57 1.29 -4.87
C ASN A 59 -6.75 0.05 -4.48
N GLY A 60 -5.44 0.04 -4.74
CA GLY A 60 -4.57 -1.12 -4.53
C GLY A 60 -4.79 -2.26 -5.53
N ALA A 61 -5.93 -2.30 -6.23
CA ALA A 61 -6.30 -3.26 -7.26
C ALA A 61 -7.39 -2.67 -8.15
N GLY A 62 -7.94 -3.47 -9.06
CA GLY A 62 -9.00 -3.10 -9.98
C GLY A 62 -8.50 -2.34 -11.19
N GLN A 63 -9.39 -1.53 -11.78
CA GLN A 63 -9.06 -0.73 -12.95
C GLN A 63 -7.98 0.30 -12.63
N ALA A 64 -6.91 0.27 -13.41
CA ALA A 64 -5.80 1.21 -13.34
C ALA A 64 -5.88 2.28 -14.45
N ARG A 65 -4.94 3.24 -14.40
CA ARG A 65 -4.88 4.37 -15.34
C ARG A 65 -4.66 3.99 -16.80
N ASP A 66 -4.11 2.81 -17.07
CA ASP A 66 -3.94 2.28 -18.41
C ASP A 66 -5.21 1.58 -18.96
N GLY A 67 -6.28 1.55 -18.18
CA GLY A 67 -7.56 0.95 -18.56
C GLY A 67 -7.68 -0.54 -18.27
N TYR A 68 -6.60 -1.21 -17.83
CA TYR A 68 -6.64 -2.63 -17.48
C TYR A 68 -7.07 -2.85 -16.03
N VAL A 69 -7.67 -4.01 -15.77
CA VAL A 69 -8.09 -4.46 -14.44
C VAL A 69 -7.03 -5.40 -13.89
N TYR A 70 -6.51 -5.10 -12.70
CA TYR A 70 -5.50 -5.90 -12.02
C TYR A 70 -6.02 -6.44 -10.68
N ASP A 71 -5.78 -7.72 -10.40
CA ASP A 71 -6.04 -8.30 -9.06
C ASP A 71 -5.21 -7.58 -7.98
N ARG A 72 -4.02 -7.10 -8.37
CA ARG A 72 -3.17 -6.27 -7.52
C ARG A 72 -2.47 -5.24 -8.39
N CYS A 73 -2.54 -3.97 -7.98
CA CYS A 73 -1.91 -2.87 -8.70
C CYS A 73 -0.40 -3.12 -8.83
N PRO A 74 0.15 -3.17 -10.07
CA PRO A 74 1.56 -3.50 -10.29
C PRO A 74 2.51 -2.42 -9.76
N VAL A 75 2.04 -1.17 -9.62
CA VAL A 75 2.87 -0.04 -9.19
C VAL A 75 3.00 0.03 -7.67
N CYS A 76 1.89 -0.04 -6.94
CA CYS A 76 1.91 0.03 -5.47
C CYS A 76 1.86 -1.34 -4.79
N LYS A 77 1.88 -2.44 -5.56
CA LYS A 77 1.82 -3.81 -5.06
C LYS A 77 0.66 -4.07 -4.08
N GLY A 78 -0.48 -3.41 -4.28
CA GLY A 78 -1.66 -3.58 -3.42
C GLY A 78 -1.84 -2.55 -2.30
N THR A 79 -0.82 -1.77 -1.97
CA THR A 79 -0.86 -0.93 -0.76
C THR A 79 -1.88 0.22 -0.89
N GLY A 80 -2.08 0.72 -2.11
CA GLY A 80 -2.88 1.92 -2.39
C GLY A 80 -2.11 3.23 -2.18
N TRP A 81 -0.88 3.16 -1.69
CA TRP A 81 -0.09 4.34 -1.32
C TRP A 81 1.16 4.46 -2.18
N ALA A 82 1.59 5.70 -2.39
CA ALA A 82 2.92 6.01 -2.85
C ALA A 82 3.86 6.09 -1.63
N TYR A 83 5.13 5.73 -1.81
CA TYR A 83 6.17 5.87 -0.79
C TYR A 83 5.85 5.14 0.53
N VAL A 84 5.49 3.86 0.41
CA VAL A 84 5.41 2.95 1.56
C VAL A 84 6.82 2.67 2.06
N PHE A 85 7.00 2.67 3.38
CA PHE A 85 8.23 2.21 3.99
C PHE A 85 8.35 0.68 3.80
N GLU A 86 9.24 0.26 2.90
CA GLU A 86 9.64 -1.13 2.78
C GLU A 86 10.85 -1.33 3.72
N GLY A 87 10.58 -1.61 4.99
CA GLY A 87 11.64 -1.99 5.94
C GLY A 87 12.25 -3.33 5.54
N GLU A 88 13.56 -3.49 5.75
CA GLU A 88 14.18 -4.82 5.76
C GLU A 88 13.60 -5.59 6.94
N ILE A 89 12.75 -6.58 6.65
CA ILE A 89 12.42 -7.61 7.64
C ILE A 89 13.68 -8.46 7.74
N GLU A 90 14.59 -8.13 8.66
CA GLU A 90 15.56 -9.12 9.13
C GLU A 90 14.76 -10.27 9.73
N ASN A 91 14.81 -11.42 9.06
CA ASN A 91 14.21 -12.65 9.56
C ASN A 91 14.96 -13.03 10.86
N MET A 92 14.39 -12.66 12.01
CA MET A 92 14.79 -13.20 13.31
C MET A 92 14.09 -14.53 13.56
#